data_AF-A0A813UWF6-F1
#
_entry.id   AF-A0A813UWF6-F1
#
_cell.length_a   1.000
_cell.length_b   1.000
_cell.length_c   1.000
_cell.angle_alpha   90.00
_cell.angle_beta   90.00
_cell.angle_gamma   90.00
#
_symmetry.space_group_name_H-M   'P 1'
#
loop_
_entity.id
_entity.type
_entity.pdbx_description
1 polymer ?
#
loop_
_entity_poly.entity_id
_entity_poly.type
_entity_poly.pdbx_seq_one_letter_code
_entity_poly.pdbx_strand_id
1 'polypeptide(L)'
;MTEPSIIPASEQHTATIIFLHGLDDVGKTWFDEFNMFDIPKRVRHVKYIFPTASIINISKNNGTPMTSWFDVYGFDEQAKEDQEGIEKASQLLNSFVEEEIKNGIPPDRIMVGGFSMGGAVALHTALVSPHTLGGVLALSTWLPLLNTFPKALVASDKKVNLPILQCHGNKDLIIQINRARLCEENFKAMGFKQYIFKEYDGMDHTNCEQVIFLHGLGDVGTSWHEIFNMYRIAKSVPYVKFIFPTAPIQKVTLNMGMAMTSWFDIFGLDPYTKEDQEGIEKSSIFLKYLVEEEIREGILPERIIIGGFSMGGAIALHAALTSPHTLAGVIALSTWLPLSTTFPEALVSGDNKVNLPILQCHGDQDPLVQLRWARLTEQGIKAMGFKHYTFKEYHDMGHSSCGREMKDVSSFIIQHLPKID
;
A
#
# COMPACT_ATOMS: atom_id res chain seq x y z
N MET A 1 23.94 -12.50 6.37
CA MET A 1 23.00 -11.38 6.48
C MET A 1 23.42 -10.28 5.54
N THR A 2 22.44 -9.66 4.91
CA THR A 2 22.59 -8.43 4.14
C THR A 2 22.93 -7.27 5.07
N GLU A 3 23.68 -6.28 4.57
CA GLU A 3 23.92 -5.05 5.35
C GLU A 3 22.59 -4.34 5.65
N PRO A 4 22.41 -3.80 6.88
CA PRO A 4 21.21 -3.08 7.23
C PRO A 4 21.11 -1.76 6.45
N SER A 5 19.89 -1.31 6.16
CA SER A 5 19.67 0.06 5.69
C SER A 5 19.78 1.01 6.89
N ILE A 6 20.55 2.09 6.77
CA ILE A 6 20.83 3.01 7.89
C ILE A 6 20.49 4.44 7.50
N ILE A 7 19.74 5.13 8.35
CA ILE A 7 19.59 6.59 8.30
C ILE A 7 20.47 7.17 9.43
N PRO A 8 21.58 7.86 9.11
CA PRO A 8 22.42 8.47 10.14
C PRO A 8 21.67 9.61 10.85
N ALA A 9 22.03 9.86 12.11
CA ALA A 9 21.62 11.08 12.78
C ALA A 9 22.17 12.29 12.00
N SER A 10 21.34 13.31 11.80
CA SER A 10 21.74 14.56 11.13
C SER A 10 22.29 15.59 12.11
N GLU A 11 22.10 15.36 13.42
CA GLU A 11 22.75 16.08 14.52
C GLU A 11 23.62 15.11 15.33
N GLN A 12 24.11 15.53 16.50
CA GLN A 12 24.87 14.65 17.38
C GLN A 12 24.05 13.38 17.70
N HIS A 13 24.60 12.23 17.32
CA HIS A 13 23.99 10.92 17.55
C HIS A 13 23.95 10.65 19.06
N THR A 14 22.75 10.65 19.63
CA THR A 14 22.54 10.43 21.08
C THR A 14 21.47 9.39 21.40
N ALA A 15 20.85 8.80 20.38
CA ALA A 15 19.86 7.73 20.50
C ALA A 15 19.78 6.91 19.21
N THR A 16 19.30 5.67 19.31
CA THR A 16 19.12 4.77 18.15
C THR A 16 17.75 4.11 18.17
N ILE A 17 17.15 3.96 17.00
CA ILE A 17 15.98 3.11 16.77
C ILE A 17 16.37 1.99 15.82
N ILE A 18 16.17 0.74 16.23
CA ILE A 18 16.35 -0.45 15.38
C ILE A 18 14.97 -0.99 15.04
N PHE A 19 14.59 -1.02 13.76
CA PHE A 19 13.24 -1.37 13.33
C PHE A 19 13.24 -2.57 12.38
N LEU A 20 12.48 -3.61 12.72
CA LEU A 20 12.41 -4.88 12.00
C LEU A 20 11.17 -4.96 11.09
N HIS A 21 11.37 -5.44 9.86
CA HIS A 21 10.31 -5.60 8.86
C HIS A 21 9.41 -6.83 9.11
N GLY A 22 8.30 -6.93 8.37
CA GLY A 22 7.37 -8.06 8.41
C GLY A 22 7.78 -9.27 7.57
N LEU A 23 6.88 -10.23 7.39
CA LEU A 23 7.14 -11.42 6.56
C LEU A 23 7.29 -11.03 5.08
N ASP A 24 8.34 -11.55 4.44
CA ASP A 24 8.69 -11.33 3.03
C ASP A 24 8.93 -9.87 2.63
N ASP A 25 9.24 -9.04 3.62
CA ASP A 25 9.67 -7.66 3.44
C ASP A 25 11.18 -7.52 3.66
N VAL A 26 11.73 -6.32 3.51
CA VAL A 26 13.15 -6.01 3.70
C VAL A 26 13.33 -4.71 4.47
N GLY A 27 14.50 -4.53 5.10
CA GLY A 27 14.80 -3.30 5.85
C GLY A 27 14.75 -2.02 4.98
N LYS A 28 14.99 -2.15 3.67
CA LYS A 28 14.94 -1.01 2.74
C LYS A 28 13.55 -0.38 2.62
N THR A 29 12.49 -1.20 2.69
CA THR A 29 11.10 -0.72 2.66
C THR A 29 10.85 0.22 3.82
N TRP A 30 11.22 -0.18 5.04
CA TRP A 30 11.05 0.63 6.25
C TRP A 30 11.96 1.86 6.30
N PHE A 31 13.16 1.76 5.71
CA PHE A 31 14.00 2.93 5.47
C PHE A 31 13.27 3.97 4.59
N ASP A 32 12.59 3.53 3.53
CA ASP A 32 11.86 4.43 2.64
C ASP A 32 10.61 5.01 3.32
N GLU A 33 9.85 4.18 4.04
CA GLU A 33 8.69 4.62 4.84
C GLU A 33 9.06 5.70 5.86
N PHE A 34 10.13 5.50 6.64
CA PHE A 34 10.57 6.48 7.62
C PHE A 34 10.98 7.81 6.96
N ASN A 35 11.61 7.76 5.79
CA ASN A 35 11.95 8.96 5.02
C ASN A 35 10.71 9.64 4.42
N MET A 36 9.75 8.86 3.92
CA MET A 36 8.49 9.35 3.35
C MET A 36 7.68 10.14 4.37
N PHE A 37 7.63 9.69 5.62
CA PHE A 37 6.95 10.39 6.71
C PHE A 37 7.79 11.49 7.39
N ASP A 38 8.97 11.80 6.85
CA ASP A 38 9.91 12.80 7.38
C ASP A 38 10.32 12.53 8.85
N ILE A 39 10.26 11.29 9.33
CA ILE A 39 10.56 10.94 10.74
C ILE A 39 11.99 11.38 11.12
N PRO A 40 13.05 11.05 10.34
CA PRO A 40 14.42 11.46 10.67
C PRO A 40 14.63 12.99 10.66
N LYS A 41 13.83 13.73 9.87
CA LYS A 41 13.90 15.20 9.83
C LYS A 41 13.29 15.84 11.08
N ARG A 42 12.33 15.17 11.70
CA ARG A 42 11.66 15.58 12.94
C ARG A 42 12.48 15.24 14.19
N VAL A 43 13.23 14.12 14.17
CA VAL A 43 14.02 13.65 15.31
C VAL A 43 15.49 13.45 14.92
N ARG A 44 16.20 14.56 14.75
CA ARG A 44 17.50 14.62 14.05
C ARG A 44 18.69 13.98 14.76
N HIS A 45 18.62 13.84 16.08
CA HIS A 45 19.69 13.27 16.92
C HIS A 45 19.65 11.72 16.98
N VAL A 46 18.67 11.10 16.32
CA VAL A 46 18.44 9.66 16.31
C VAL A 46 19.04 9.03 15.05
N LYS A 47 19.77 7.93 15.23
CA LYS A 47 20.14 7.02 14.14
C LYS A 47 19.05 5.96 13.98
N TYR A 48 18.74 5.58 12.74
CA TYR A 48 17.78 4.52 12.45
C TYR A 48 18.50 3.38 11.74
N ILE A 49 18.26 2.15 12.20
CA ILE A 49 18.82 0.92 11.62
C ILE A 49 17.64 0.03 11.21
N PHE A 50 17.64 -0.42 9.97
CA PHE A 50 16.64 -1.33 9.41
C PHE A 50 17.32 -2.61 8.91
N PRO A 51 17.50 -3.61 9.78
CA PRO A 51 18.06 -4.89 9.40
C PRO A 51 17.14 -5.64 8.42
N THR A 52 17.74 -6.45 7.56
CA THR A 52 17.01 -7.37 6.67
C THR A 52 17.27 -8.80 7.11
N ALA A 53 16.19 -9.56 7.29
CA ALA A 53 16.25 -10.95 7.69
C ALA A 53 16.89 -11.83 6.59
N SER A 54 17.19 -13.08 6.93
CA SER A 54 17.64 -14.05 5.92
C SER A 54 16.45 -14.69 5.22
N ILE A 55 16.68 -15.27 4.05
CA ILE A 55 15.66 -16.09 3.38
C ILE A 55 15.59 -17.45 4.07
N ILE A 56 14.40 -17.82 4.52
CA ILE A 56 14.09 -19.13 5.10
C ILE A 56 12.80 -19.68 4.49
N ASN A 57 12.59 -20.99 4.58
CA ASN A 57 11.36 -21.62 4.09
C ASN A 57 10.24 -21.43 5.11
N ILE A 58 9.07 -21.01 4.64
CA ILE A 58 7.90 -20.75 5.50
C ILE A 58 6.91 -21.89 5.43
N SER A 59 6.75 -22.61 6.54
CA SER A 59 5.89 -23.78 6.67
C SER A 59 4.43 -23.48 6.32
N LYS A 60 3.89 -22.34 6.79
CA LYS A 60 2.51 -21.89 6.51
C LYS A 60 2.25 -21.66 5.02
N ASN A 61 3.31 -21.39 4.26
CA ASN A 61 3.26 -21.13 2.82
C ASN A 61 3.87 -22.29 2.02
N ASN A 62 3.67 -23.54 2.49
CA ASN A 62 4.14 -24.76 1.83
C ASN A 62 5.66 -24.79 1.56
N GLY A 63 6.44 -24.15 2.45
CA GLY A 63 7.90 -24.10 2.34
C GLY A 63 8.42 -23.08 1.33
N THR A 64 7.59 -22.14 0.86
CA THR A 64 8.05 -21.04 0.01
C THR A 64 9.20 -20.27 0.69
N PRO A 65 10.34 -20.06 0.01
CA PRO A 65 11.44 -19.25 0.53
C PRO A 65 11.00 -17.78 0.59
N MET A 66 11.05 -17.18 1.78
CA MET A 66 10.66 -15.79 2.01
C MET A 66 11.66 -15.12 2.93
N THR A 67 11.80 -13.79 2.83
CA THR A 67 12.65 -13.03 3.75
C THR A 67 11.97 -12.99 5.13
N SER A 68 12.53 -13.65 6.14
CA SER A 68 11.82 -13.88 7.39
C SER A 68 12.72 -14.06 8.61
N TRP A 69 12.25 -13.61 9.78
CA TRP A 69 12.95 -13.70 11.05
C TRP A 69 12.86 -15.09 11.69
N PHE A 70 11.75 -15.80 11.49
CA PHE A 70 11.47 -17.13 12.05
C PHE A 70 10.40 -17.85 11.20
N ASP A 71 10.27 -19.17 11.37
CA ASP A 71 9.28 -19.94 10.63
C ASP A 71 7.86 -19.68 11.15
N VAL A 72 6.88 -19.63 10.24
CA VAL A 72 5.48 -19.39 10.56
C VAL A 72 4.70 -20.66 10.27
N TYR A 73 4.01 -21.21 11.28
CA TYR A 73 3.14 -22.38 11.13
C TYR A 73 1.66 -22.00 10.94
N GLY A 74 1.28 -20.81 11.38
CA GLY A 74 -0.07 -20.24 11.31
C GLY A 74 -0.10 -18.81 11.87
N PHE A 75 -1.17 -18.08 11.58
CA PHE A 75 -1.34 -16.69 12.02
C PHE A 75 -2.37 -16.55 13.15
N ASP A 76 -3.19 -17.58 13.38
CA ASP A 76 -4.17 -17.61 14.47
C ASP A 76 -3.53 -17.88 15.84
N GLU A 77 -4.25 -17.55 16.91
CA GLU A 77 -3.80 -17.66 18.32
C GLU A 77 -3.40 -19.08 18.75
N GLN A 78 -3.86 -20.11 18.05
CA GLN A 78 -3.61 -21.51 18.38
C GLN A 78 -2.41 -22.08 17.61
N ALA A 79 -1.90 -21.34 16.63
CA ALA A 79 -0.76 -21.75 15.83
C ALA A 79 0.46 -21.98 16.73
N LYS A 80 1.18 -23.07 16.44
CA LYS A 80 2.49 -23.32 17.01
C LYS A 80 3.43 -22.15 16.67
N GLU A 81 4.26 -21.72 17.61
CA GLU A 81 5.29 -20.72 17.38
C GLU A 81 6.67 -21.36 17.23
N ASP A 82 7.50 -20.80 16.33
CA ASP A 82 8.90 -21.19 16.14
C ASP A 82 9.78 -20.56 17.22
N GLN A 83 9.77 -21.17 18.42
CA GLN A 83 10.54 -20.68 19.56
C GLN A 83 12.03 -20.52 19.24
N GLU A 84 12.64 -21.52 18.57
CA GLU A 84 14.07 -21.48 18.24
C GLU A 84 14.38 -20.34 17.26
N GLY A 85 13.55 -20.13 16.24
CA GLY A 85 13.69 -19.01 15.31
C GLY A 85 13.51 -17.65 15.98
N ILE A 86 12.49 -17.50 16.83
CA ILE A 86 12.23 -16.26 17.57
C ILE A 86 13.42 -15.91 18.48
N GLU A 87 13.97 -16.89 19.19
CA GLU A 87 15.14 -16.70 20.06
C GLU A 87 16.39 -16.32 19.24
N LYS A 88 16.62 -16.95 18.09
CA LYS A 88 17.72 -16.57 17.18
C LYS A 88 17.56 -15.15 16.64
N ALA A 89 16.35 -14.77 16.20
CA ALA A 89 16.07 -13.41 15.75
C ALA A 89 16.24 -12.38 16.87
N SER A 90 15.88 -12.76 18.10
CA SER A 90 16.06 -11.92 19.28
C SER A 90 17.54 -11.71 19.64
N GLN A 91 18.37 -12.76 19.54
CA GLN A 91 19.83 -12.67 19.71
C GLN A 91 20.45 -11.75 18.65
N LEU A 92 19.97 -11.85 17.42
CA LEU A 92 20.39 -10.97 16.34
C LEU A 92 20.04 -9.50 16.63
N LEU A 93 18.79 -9.20 16.98
CA LEU A 93 18.40 -7.84 17.35
C LEU A 93 19.24 -7.31 18.53
N ASN A 94 19.49 -8.15 19.54
CA ASN A 94 20.40 -7.79 20.65
C ASN A 94 21.82 -7.48 20.17
N SER A 95 22.36 -8.16 19.14
CA SER A 95 23.69 -7.83 18.64
C SER A 95 23.79 -6.40 18.07
N PHE A 96 22.72 -5.89 17.45
CA PHE A 96 22.65 -4.48 17.03
C PHE A 96 22.58 -3.54 18.24
N VAL A 97 21.83 -3.91 19.27
CA VAL A 97 21.78 -3.15 20.54
C VAL A 97 23.17 -3.08 21.17
N GLU A 98 23.87 -4.21 21.30
CA GLU A 98 25.23 -4.27 21.85
C GLU A 98 26.24 -3.43 21.04
N GLU A 99 26.11 -3.44 19.71
CA GLU A 99 26.93 -2.61 18.84
C GLU A 99 26.71 -1.11 19.10
N GLU A 100 25.46 -0.69 19.28
CA GLU A 100 25.15 0.71 19.62
C GLU A 100 25.64 1.11 21.01
N ILE A 101 25.54 0.20 21.99
CA ILE A 101 26.12 0.40 23.32
C ILE A 101 27.64 0.57 23.24
N LYS A 102 28.30 -0.28 22.46
CA LYS A 102 29.75 -0.19 22.21
C LYS A 102 30.13 1.12 21.52
N ASN A 103 29.26 1.65 20.66
CA ASN A 103 29.41 2.95 20.02
C ASN A 103 29.06 4.15 20.95
N GLY A 104 28.74 3.89 22.21
CA GLY A 104 28.56 4.91 23.25
C GLY A 104 27.11 5.37 23.46
N ILE A 105 26.12 4.70 22.86
CA ILE A 105 24.71 5.02 23.07
C ILE A 105 24.21 4.30 24.34
N PRO A 106 23.70 5.01 25.35
CA PRO A 106 23.14 4.39 26.55
C PRO A 106 21.98 3.44 26.20
N PRO A 107 21.81 2.28 26.87
CA PRO A 107 20.73 1.35 26.53
C PRO A 107 19.32 1.94 26.63
N ASP A 108 19.09 2.83 27.60
CA ASP A 108 17.83 3.57 27.79
C ASP A 108 17.60 4.67 26.71
N ARG A 109 18.56 4.84 25.79
CA ARG A 109 18.48 5.67 24.58
C ARG A 109 18.41 4.84 23.30
N ILE A 110 18.30 3.51 23.40
CA ILE A 110 18.11 2.60 22.27
C ILE A 110 16.68 2.05 22.33
N MET A 111 15.91 2.30 21.28
CA MET A 111 14.59 1.69 21.11
C MET A 111 14.65 0.58 20.07
N VAL A 112 13.83 -0.44 20.27
CA VAL A 112 13.59 -1.47 19.26
C VAL A 112 12.16 -1.39 18.78
N GLY A 113 11.90 -1.79 17.55
CA GLY A 113 10.55 -1.83 17.03
C GLY A 113 10.43 -2.76 15.85
N GLY A 114 9.21 -2.93 15.39
CA GLY A 114 8.97 -3.65 14.17
C GLY A 114 7.51 -3.74 13.81
N PHE A 115 7.29 -4.29 12.63
CA PHE A 115 5.98 -4.55 12.07
C PHE A 115 5.74 -6.05 11.93
N SER A 116 4.50 -6.51 12.20
CA SER A 116 4.13 -7.91 12.11
C SER A 116 5.11 -8.80 12.89
N MET A 117 5.69 -9.83 12.29
CA MET A 117 6.69 -10.67 12.96
C MET A 117 7.94 -9.92 13.47
N GLY A 118 8.35 -8.82 12.82
CA GLY A 118 9.44 -7.97 13.32
C GLY A 118 9.09 -7.30 14.64
N GLY A 119 7.83 -6.90 14.81
CA GLY A 119 7.29 -6.39 16.07
C GLY A 119 7.29 -7.46 17.17
N ALA A 120 7.02 -8.71 16.81
CA ALA A 120 7.03 -9.84 17.74
C ALA A 120 8.44 -10.08 18.29
N VAL A 121 9.45 -10.05 17.40
CA VAL A 121 10.87 -10.12 17.78
C VAL A 121 11.26 -8.93 18.66
N ALA A 122 10.82 -7.72 18.33
CA ALA A 122 11.13 -6.52 19.12
C ALA A 122 10.57 -6.58 20.54
N LEU A 123 9.29 -6.96 20.69
CA LEU A 123 8.64 -7.15 21.99
C LEU A 123 9.36 -8.22 22.82
N HIS A 124 9.59 -9.40 22.23
CA HIS A 124 10.30 -10.49 22.90
C HIS A 124 11.70 -10.04 23.36
N THR A 125 12.47 -9.41 22.46
CA THR A 125 13.83 -8.97 22.71
C THR A 125 13.90 -7.96 23.85
N ALA A 126 13.04 -6.95 23.84
CA ALA A 126 13.04 -5.94 24.90
C ALA A 126 12.74 -6.53 26.29
N LEU A 127 11.94 -7.60 26.35
CA LEU A 127 11.62 -8.27 27.60
C LEU A 127 12.69 -9.25 28.08
N VAL A 128 13.41 -9.91 27.18
CA VAL A 128 14.49 -10.85 27.55
C VAL A 128 15.87 -10.18 27.64
N SER A 129 16.02 -8.97 27.09
CA SER A 129 17.28 -8.23 27.10
C SER A 129 17.84 -8.07 28.52
N PRO A 130 19.17 -8.18 28.70
CA PRO A 130 19.81 -7.85 29.98
C PRO A 130 19.78 -6.34 30.27
N HIS A 131 19.51 -5.51 29.25
CA HIS A 131 19.45 -4.06 29.36
C HIS A 131 18.01 -3.54 29.46
N THR A 132 17.84 -2.41 30.15
CA THR A 132 16.58 -1.64 30.08
C THR A 132 16.66 -0.72 28.88
N LEU A 133 15.91 -1.04 27.83
CA LEU A 133 15.86 -0.27 26.58
C LEU A 133 15.02 1.00 26.74
N GLY A 134 15.19 1.95 25.81
CA GLY A 134 14.47 3.22 25.80
C GLY A 134 12.99 3.12 25.42
N GLY A 135 12.57 2.00 24.82
CA GLY A 135 11.16 1.72 24.51
C GLY A 135 10.97 0.74 23.36
N VAL A 136 9.71 0.37 23.12
CA VAL A 136 9.30 -0.53 22.03
C VAL A 136 8.23 0.10 21.15
N LEU A 137 8.40 0.00 19.83
CA LEU A 137 7.39 0.33 18.82
C LEU A 137 6.87 -0.97 18.19
N ALA A 138 5.63 -1.35 18.49
CA ALA A 138 5.03 -2.61 18.08
C ALA A 138 3.86 -2.35 17.11
N LEU A 139 4.05 -2.57 15.81
CA LEU A 139 3.03 -2.29 14.79
C LEU A 139 2.43 -3.59 14.25
N SER A 140 1.10 -3.70 14.22
CA SER A 140 0.33 -4.83 13.67
C SER A 140 0.89 -6.19 14.10
N THR A 141 1.10 -6.39 15.40
CA THR A 141 1.91 -7.50 15.93
C THR A 141 1.33 -8.14 17.18
N TRP A 142 2.00 -9.18 17.69
CA TRP A 142 1.68 -9.88 18.92
C TRP A 142 2.94 -10.09 19.78
N LEU A 143 2.75 -10.36 21.07
CA LEU A 143 3.80 -10.81 21.98
C LEU A 143 3.93 -12.33 21.80
N PRO A 144 5.05 -12.83 21.23
CA PRO A 144 5.20 -14.24 20.99
C PRO A 144 5.60 -14.98 22.27
N LEU A 145 5.44 -16.31 22.24
CA LEU A 145 5.83 -17.24 23.29
C LEU A 145 5.12 -16.98 24.63
N LEU A 146 3.94 -16.37 24.62
CA LEU A 146 3.23 -15.95 25.84
C LEU A 146 3.06 -17.09 26.85
N ASN A 147 2.77 -18.30 26.38
CA ASN A 147 2.55 -19.49 27.22
C ASN A 147 3.82 -20.00 27.89
N THR A 148 4.97 -19.81 27.25
CA THR A 148 6.29 -20.22 27.77
C THR A 148 7.08 -19.03 28.30
N PHE A 149 6.52 -17.82 28.22
CA PHE A 149 7.17 -16.59 28.61
C PHE A 149 7.49 -16.62 30.11
N PRO A 150 8.76 -16.50 30.51
CA PRO A 150 9.11 -16.58 31.93
C PRO A 150 8.55 -15.35 32.66
N LYS A 151 7.43 -15.50 33.37
CA LYS A 151 6.87 -14.43 34.24
C LYS A 151 7.92 -13.88 35.22
N ALA A 152 8.92 -14.68 35.59
CA ALA A 152 10.07 -14.29 36.41
C ALA A 152 11.03 -13.28 35.73
N LEU A 153 11.13 -13.23 34.39
CA LEU A 153 11.98 -12.26 33.67
C LEU A 153 11.47 -10.82 33.81
N VAL A 154 10.19 -10.65 34.11
CA VAL A 154 9.52 -9.34 34.26
C VAL A 154 9.58 -8.84 35.71
N ALA A 155 9.86 -9.72 36.68
CA ALA A 155 9.81 -9.43 38.11
C ALA A 155 10.91 -8.46 38.63
N SER A 156 11.65 -7.80 37.74
CA SER A 156 12.52 -6.69 38.11
C SER A 156 11.79 -5.35 37.93
N ASP A 157 11.80 -4.50 38.95
CA ASP A 157 11.15 -3.17 38.95
C ASP A 157 11.61 -2.26 37.79
N LYS A 158 12.73 -2.57 37.13
CA LYS A 158 13.27 -1.79 36.01
C LYS A 158 12.51 -2.04 34.69
N LYS A 159 11.99 -3.24 34.43
CA LYS A 159 11.36 -3.57 33.13
C LYS A 159 9.91 -3.10 33.02
N VAL A 160 9.16 -3.04 34.13
CA VAL A 160 7.76 -2.57 34.14
C VAL A 160 7.57 -1.08 33.78
N ASN A 161 8.66 -0.31 33.74
CA ASN A 161 8.66 1.09 33.30
C ASN A 161 9.08 1.27 31.83
N LEU A 162 9.41 0.19 31.11
CA LEU A 162 9.73 0.26 29.69
C LEU A 162 8.54 0.85 28.91
N PRO A 163 8.72 1.96 28.17
CA PRO A 163 7.67 2.51 27.33
C PRO A 163 7.38 1.56 26.15
N ILE A 164 6.12 1.21 25.95
CA ILE A 164 5.67 0.38 24.82
C ILE A 164 4.51 1.09 24.14
N LEU A 165 4.66 1.37 22.84
CA LEU A 165 3.55 1.78 21.98
C LEU A 165 3.20 0.60 21.07
N GLN A 166 1.99 0.07 21.22
CA GLN A 166 1.43 -0.91 20.31
C GLN A 166 0.31 -0.29 19.49
N CYS A 167 0.42 -0.36 18.16
CA CYS A 167 -0.57 0.14 17.21
C CYS A 167 -1.10 -1.03 16.38
N HIS A 168 -2.41 -1.12 16.18
CA HIS A 168 -3.02 -2.24 15.46
C HIS A 168 -4.33 -1.84 14.77
N GLY A 169 -4.57 -2.37 13.57
CA GLY A 169 -5.83 -2.15 12.84
C GLY A 169 -6.94 -3.12 13.24
N ASN A 170 -8.17 -2.64 13.44
CA ASN A 170 -9.26 -3.51 13.89
C ASN A 170 -9.86 -4.41 12.79
N LYS A 171 -9.39 -4.25 11.55
CA LYS A 171 -9.71 -5.12 10.40
C LYS A 171 -8.54 -5.98 9.96
N ASP A 172 -7.44 -6.02 10.72
CA ASP A 172 -6.27 -6.85 10.39
C ASP A 172 -6.65 -8.33 10.23
N LEU A 173 -6.62 -8.81 8.99
CA LEU A 173 -6.99 -10.17 8.60
C LEU A 173 -5.84 -11.17 8.76
N ILE A 174 -4.61 -10.68 8.89
CA ILE A 174 -3.42 -11.53 9.06
C ILE A 174 -3.18 -11.75 10.56
N ILE A 175 -2.93 -10.68 11.30
CA ILE A 175 -2.77 -10.70 12.76
C ILE A 175 -4.04 -10.13 13.37
N GLN A 176 -5.01 -11.01 13.64
CA GLN A 176 -6.30 -10.61 14.18
C GLN A 176 -6.15 -9.75 15.44
N ILE A 177 -6.95 -8.67 15.52
CA ILE A 177 -6.90 -7.67 16.60
C ILE A 177 -6.96 -8.27 18.02
N ASN A 178 -7.59 -9.43 18.19
CA ASN A 178 -7.66 -10.12 19.47
C ASN A 178 -6.27 -10.50 20.01
N ARG A 179 -5.31 -10.85 19.14
CA ARG A 179 -3.91 -11.08 19.54
C ARG A 179 -3.29 -9.83 20.15
N ALA A 180 -3.56 -8.67 19.54
CA ALA A 180 -3.01 -7.39 20.00
C ALA A 180 -3.64 -6.95 21.32
N ARG A 181 -4.97 -7.10 21.46
CA ARG A 181 -5.68 -6.84 22.72
C ARG A 181 -5.21 -7.78 23.84
N LEU A 182 -4.95 -9.06 23.52
CA LEU A 182 -4.38 -10.01 24.47
C LEU A 182 -2.96 -9.57 24.91
N CYS A 183 -2.17 -8.96 24.04
CA CYS A 183 -0.88 -8.37 24.45
C CYS A 183 -1.11 -7.28 25.49
N GLU A 184 -2.01 -6.34 25.23
CA GLU A 184 -2.34 -5.27 26.17
C GLU A 184 -2.76 -5.83 27.55
N GLU A 185 -3.67 -6.80 27.56
CA GLU A 185 -4.11 -7.45 28.79
C GLU A 185 -2.95 -8.07 29.57
N ASN A 186 -2.05 -8.78 28.88
CA ASN A 186 -0.90 -9.43 29.49
C ASN A 186 0.13 -8.42 30.02
N PHE A 187 0.45 -7.37 29.26
CA PHE A 187 1.35 -6.31 29.70
C PHE A 187 0.80 -5.58 30.94
N LYS A 188 -0.50 -5.27 30.96
CA LYS A 188 -1.17 -4.70 32.13
C LYS A 188 -1.12 -5.65 33.32
N ALA A 189 -1.40 -6.95 33.12
CA ALA A 189 -1.34 -7.97 34.17
C ALA A 189 0.08 -8.16 34.73
N MET A 190 1.10 -7.95 33.91
CA MET A 190 2.51 -7.96 34.31
C MET A 190 2.97 -6.67 35.02
N GLY A 191 2.11 -5.65 35.11
CA GLY A 191 2.37 -4.41 35.83
C GLY A 191 3.06 -3.32 35.01
N PHE A 192 3.09 -3.42 33.68
CA PHE A 192 3.64 -2.36 32.83
C PHE A 192 2.81 -1.08 32.95
N LYS A 193 3.47 0.02 33.31
CA LYS A 193 2.79 1.32 33.57
C LYS A 193 2.79 2.24 32.35
N GLN A 194 3.71 2.03 31.41
CA GLN A 194 3.91 2.88 30.23
C GLN A 194 3.58 2.13 28.94
N TYR A 195 2.47 1.38 28.96
CA TYR A 195 1.97 0.66 27.80
C TYR A 195 0.80 1.43 27.18
N ILE A 196 0.94 1.80 25.91
CA ILE A 196 -0.06 2.52 25.12
C ILE A 196 -0.53 1.61 24.00
N PHE A 197 -1.81 1.24 24.01
CA PHE A 197 -2.47 0.58 22.89
C PHE A 197 -3.24 1.59 22.05
N LYS A 198 -3.03 1.58 20.74
CA LYS A 198 -3.80 2.36 19.78
C LYS A 198 -4.42 1.42 18.75
N GLU A 199 -5.74 1.37 18.77
CA GLU A 199 -6.53 0.67 17.77
C GLU A 199 -6.97 1.65 16.67
N TYR A 200 -6.81 1.26 15.42
CA TYR A 200 -7.16 2.06 14.23
C TYR A 200 -8.37 1.43 13.54
N ASP A 201 -9.46 2.19 13.40
CA ASP A 201 -10.72 1.70 12.84
C ASP A 201 -10.63 1.57 11.31
N GLY A 202 -11.01 0.40 10.78
CA GLY A 202 -11.00 0.13 9.34
C GLY A 202 -9.61 -0.16 8.75
N MET A 203 -8.55 -0.10 9.55
CA MET A 203 -7.19 -0.45 9.13
C MET A 203 -7.00 -1.97 9.13
N ASP A 204 -6.52 -2.52 8.01
CA ASP A 204 -6.12 -3.94 7.86
C ASP A 204 -4.62 -4.11 8.22
N HIS A 205 -3.99 -5.23 7.83
CA HIS A 205 -2.59 -5.53 8.09
C HIS A 205 -1.65 -4.57 7.35
N THR A 206 -2.07 -4.01 6.20
CA THR A 206 -1.29 -3.07 5.39
C THR A 206 -1.96 -1.69 5.35
N ASN A 207 -1.15 -0.65 5.11
CA ASN A 207 -1.53 0.74 5.37
C ASN A 207 -1.41 1.66 4.15
N CYS A 208 -1.76 1.15 2.96
CA CYS A 208 -1.68 1.95 1.75
C CYS A 208 -2.95 1.85 0.92
N GLU A 209 -3.76 2.91 0.92
CA GLU A 209 -4.74 3.13 -0.15
C GLU A 209 -4.04 3.09 -1.53
N GLN A 210 -4.75 2.69 -2.59
CA GLN A 210 -4.10 2.39 -3.88
C GLN A 210 -4.68 3.24 -5.01
N VAL A 211 -3.81 3.71 -5.88
CA VAL A 211 -4.18 4.29 -7.17
C VAL A 211 -3.43 3.56 -8.29
N ILE A 212 -4.14 2.86 -9.17
CA ILE A 212 -3.56 2.25 -10.38
C ILE A 212 -3.93 3.12 -11.58
N PHE A 213 -2.94 3.70 -12.28
CA PHE A 213 -3.17 4.66 -13.36
C PHE A 213 -2.52 4.24 -14.69
N LEU A 214 -3.32 4.07 -15.73
CA LEU A 214 -2.89 3.61 -17.05
C LEU A 214 -2.62 4.78 -18.01
N HIS A 215 -1.48 4.73 -18.69
CA HIS A 215 -1.09 5.73 -19.69
C HIS A 215 -1.85 5.56 -21.03
N GLY A 216 -1.75 6.58 -21.89
CA GLY A 216 -2.31 6.57 -23.26
C GLY A 216 -1.41 5.89 -24.29
N LEU A 217 -1.87 5.85 -25.55
CA LEU A 217 -1.15 5.23 -26.66
C LEU A 217 0.26 5.82 -26.85
N GLY A 218 1.27 4.96 -27.00
CA GLY A 218 2.65 5.36 -27.28
C GLY A 218 3.43 5.93 -26.10
N ASP A 219 2.80 6.04 -24.93
CA ASP A 219 3.40 6.53 -23.69
C ASP A 219 3.90 5.36 -22.81
N VAL A 220 4.40 5.67 -21.61
CA VAL A 220 4.85 4.69 -20.60
C VAL A 220 4.38 5.11 -19.20
N GLY A 221 4.39 4.17 -18.25
CA GLY A 221 3.94 4.44 -16.88
C GLY A 221 4.78 5.51 -16.16
N THR A 222 6.10 5.58 -16.43
CA THR A 222 7.00 6.55 -15.80
C THR A 222 6.64 8.00 -16.11
N SER A 223 6.11 8.30 -17.30
CA SER A 223 5.67 9.65 -17.66
C SER A 223 4.55 10.15 -16.75
N TRP A 224 3.58 9.29 -16.44
CA TRP A 224 2.46 9.62 -15.55
C TRP A 224 2.87 9.68 -14.08
N HIS A 225 3.82 8.85 -13.67
CA HIS A 225 4.47 8.98 -12.37
C HIS A 225 5.10 10.38 -12.20
N GLU A 226 5.83 10.86 -13.21
CA GLU A 226 6.42 12.20 -13.21
C GLU A 226 5.37 13.31 -13.18
N ILE A 227 4.27 13.17 -13.93
CA ILE A 227 3.15 14.13 -13.89
C ILE A 227 2.54 14.20 -12.49
N PHE A 228 2.25 13.06 -11.86
CA PHE A 228 1.69 13.01 -10.50
C PHE A 228 2.64 13.65 -9.48
N ASN A 229 3.96 13.46 -9.62
CA ASN A 229 4.98 14.10 -8.79
C ASN A 229 5.08 15.61 -9.03
N MET A 230 5.07 16.04 -10.29
CA MET A 230 5.15 17.45 -10.70
C MET A 230 4.02 18.26 -10.08
N TYR A 231 2.81 17.72 -10.09
CA TYR A 231 1.63 18.32 -9.47
C TYR A 231 1.49 18.02 -7.98
N ARG A 232 2.49 17.35 -7.37
CA ARG A 232 2.57 17.03 -5.93
C ARG A 232 1.39 16.22 -5.40
N ILE A 233 0.78 15.40 -6.25
CA ILE A 233 -0.38 14.57 -5.87
C ILE A 233 0.05 13.55 -4.81
N ALA A 234 1.11 12.78 -5.06
CA ALA A 234 1.62 11.81 -4.10
C ALA A 234 2.02 12.46 -2.76
N LYS A 235 2.53 13.70 -2.80
CA LYS A 235 2.84 14.46 -1.58
C LYS A 235 1.59 14.87 -0.79
N SER A 236 0.45 15.09 -1.45
CA SER A 236 -0.82 15.44 -0.80
C SER A 236 -1.48 14.25 -0.10
N VAL A 237 -1.16 13.03 -0.52
CA VAL A 237 -1.68 11.77 0.01
C VAL A 237 -0.53 10.77 0.22
N PRO A 238 0.39 11.04 1.17
CA PRO A 238 1.60 10.22 1.37
C PRO A 238 1.31 8.79 1.85
N TYR A 239 0.06 8.51 2.18
CA TYR A 239 -0.45 7.20 2.58
C TYR A 239 -1.01 6.39 1.39
N VAL A 240 -1.03 6.96 0.18
CA VAL A 240 -1.50 6.26 -1.03
C VAL A 240 -0.30 5.70 -1.80
N LYS A 241 -0.31 4.40 -2.10
CA LYS A 241 0.61 3.78 -3.07
C LYS A 241 0.07 4.00 -4.49
N PHE A 242 0.95 4.41 -5.39
CA PHE A 242 0.62 4.67 -6.80
C PHE A 242 1.31 3.65 -7.72
N ILE A 243 0.54 3.03 -8.61
CA ILE A 243 1.00 1.99 -9.53
C ILE A 243 0.76 2.49 -10.96
N PHE A 244 1.84 2.61 -11.73
CA PHE A 244 1.80 3.09 -13.13
C PHE A 244 2.32 1.99 -14.07
N PRO A 245 1.47 1.01 -14.46
CA PRO A 245 1.91 -0.06 -15.34
C PRO A 245 2.22 0.48 -16.74
N THR A 246 3.14 -0.18 -17.45
CA THR A 246 3.45 0.12 -18.85
C THR A 246 2.84 -0.93 -19.75
N ALA A 247 2.10 -0.50 -20.76
CA ALA A 247 1.46 -1.37 -21.74
C ALA A 247 2.49 -2.16 -22.56
N PRO A 248 2.15 -3.37 -23.05
CA PRO A 248 3.04 -4.10 -23.94
C PRO A 248 3.24 -3.35 -25.26
N ILE A 249 4.39 -3.60 -25.91
CA ILE A 249 4.62 -3.15 -27.28
C ILE A 249 3.84 -4.06 -28.24
N GLN A 250 2.94 -3.48 -29.03
CA GLN A 250 2.19 -4.18 -30.06
C GLN A 250 2.00 -3.30 -31.30
N LYS A 251 1.63 -3.93 -32.42
CA LYS A 251 1.34 -3.21 -33.66
C LYS A 251 0.01 -2.48 -33.53
N VAL A 252 -0.04 -1.24 -34.03
CA VAL A 252 -1.26 -0.42 -34.02
C VAL A 252 -1.70 -0.14 -35.45
N THR A 253 -2.87 -0.68 -35.83
CA THR A 253 -3.41 -0.64 -37.18
C THR A 253 -3.65 0.79 -37.67
N LEU A 254 -4.22 1.67 -36.83
CA LEU A 254 -4.41 3.10 -37.12
C LEU A 254 -3.10 3.78 -37.53
N ASN A 255 -1.98 3.33 -36.96
CA ASN A 255 -0.64 3.85 -37.22
C ASN A 255 0.12 2.98 -38.23
N MET A 256 -0.57 2.47 -39.25
CA MET A 256 0.01 1.65 -40.34
C MET A 256 0.77 0.42 -39.84
N GLY A 257 0.37 -0.14 -38.69
CA GLY A 257 0.99 -1.31 -38.07
C GLY A 257 2.33 -1.04 -37.36
N MET A 258 2.67 0.23 -37.10
CA MET A 258 3.85 0.58 -36.29
C MET A 258 3.74 -0.03 -34.88
N ALA A 259 4.85 -0.56 -34.39
CA ALA A 259 4.93 -1.15 -33.05
C ALA A 259 5.19 -0.05 -32.01
N MET A 260 4.31 0.05 -31.02
CA MET A 260 4.40 0.99 -29.90
C MET A 260 3.69 0.46 -28.67
N THR A 261 3.87 1.10 -27.52
CA THR A 261 3.14 0.74 -26.30
C THR A 261 1.65 1.00 -26.48
N SER A 262 0.85 -0.06 -26.33
CA SER A 262 -0.61 0.04 -26.53
C SER A 262 -1.32 -0.99 -25.67
N TRP A 263 -2.48 -0.66 -25.12
CA TRP A 263 -3.30 -1.61 -24.35
C TRP A 263 -4.12 -2.54 -25.27
N PHE A 264 -4.57 -2.04 -26.41
CA PHE A 264 -5.32 -2.79 -27.42
C PHE A 264 -5.08 -2.17 -28.80
N ASP A 265 -5.49 -2.84 -29.88
CA ASP A 265 -5.35 -2.26 -31.22
C ASP A 265 -6.41 -1.17 -31.48
N ILE A 266 -6.05 -0.15 -32.25
CA ILE A 266 -6.96 0.91 -32.67
C ILE A 266 -7.10 0.82 -34.18
N PHE A 267 -8.33 0.65 -34.67
CA PHE A 267 -8.62 0.57 -36.11
C PHE A 267 -9.03 1.93 -36.70
N GLY A 268 -9.53 2.86 -35.88
CA GLY A 268 -10.00 4.17 -36.31
C GLY A 268 -10.46 5.03 -35.13
N LEU A 269 -10.67 6.31 -35.42
CA LEU A 269 -11.17 7.33 -34.48
C LEU A 269 -12.59 7.79 -34.85
N ASP A 270 -13.36 6.96 -35.56
CA ASP A 270 -14.75 7.26 -35.89
C ASP A 270 -15.67 6.33 -35.07
N PRO A 271 -16.82 6.81 -34.54
CA PRO A 271 -17.72 6.02 -33.69
C PRO A 271 -18.30 4.77 -34.37
N TYR A 272 -18.26 4.66 -35.70
CA TYR A 272 -18.69 3.48 -36.44
C TYR A 272 -17.55 2.48 -36.68
N THR A 273 -16.32 2.84 -36.31
CA THR A 273 -15.17 1.95 -36.42
C THR A 273 -15.33 0.80 -35.42
N LYS A 274 -15.12 -0.42 -35.89
CA LYS A 274 -15.05 -1.59 -35.01
C LYS A 274 -13.95 -1.37 -33.96
N GLU A 275 -14.20 -1.77 -32.73
CA GLU A 275 -13.19 -1.79 -31.66
C GLU A 275 -12.52 -3.18 -31.57
N ASP A 276 -11.28 -3.20 -31.06
CA ASP A 276 -10.55 -4.44 -30.73
C ASP A 276 -11.07 -5.05 -29.43
N GLN A 277 -12.24 -5.70 -29.51
CA GLN A 277 -12.90 -6.29 -28.35
C GLN A 277 -11.98 -7.25 -27.57
N GLU A 278 -11.24 -8.11 -28.27
CA GLU A 278 -10.34 -9.09 -27.63
C GLU A 278 -9.21 -8.38 -26.88
N GLY A 279 -8.58 -7.38 -27.49
CA GLY A 279 -7.53 -6.59 -26.83
C GLY A 279 -8.05 -5.78 -25.63
N ILE A 280 -9.24 -5.18 -25.75
CA ILE A 280 -9.89 -4.43 -24.66
C ILE A 280 -10.19 -5.35 -23.49
N GLU A 281 -10.81 -6.51 -23.74
CA GLU A 281 -11.12 -7.51 -22.71
C GLU A 281 -9.84 -8.03 -22.04
N LYS A 282 -8.79 -8.32 -22.81
CA LYS A 282 -7.49 -8.76 -22.30
C LYS A 282 -6.83 -7.71 -21.40
N SER A 283 -6.82 -6.45 -21.80
CA SER A 283 -6.27 -5.35 -20.99
C SER A 283 -7.11 -5.06 -19.75
N SER A 284 -8.44 -5.17 -19.87
CA SER A 284 -9.36 -5.11 -18.73
C SER A 284 -9.09 -6.24 -17.72
N ILE A 285 -8.86 -7.47 -18.19
CA ILE A 285 -8.47 -8.61 -17.34
C ILE A 285 -7.12 -8.33 -16.67
N PHE A 286 -6.13 -7.79 -17.39
CA PHE A 286 -4.85 -7.42 -16.81
C PHE A 286 -4.99 -6.39 -15.69
N LEU A 287 -5.80 -5.34 -15.88
CA LEU A 287 -6.03 -4.35 -14.82
C LEU A 287 -6.77 -4.96 -13.62
N LYS A 288 -7.78 -5.82 -13.85
CA LYS A 288 -8.43 -6.55 -12.77
C LYS A 288 -7.45 -7.45 -12.02
N TYR A 289 -6.54 -8.10 -12.73
CA TYR A 289 -5.48 -8.90 -12.11
C TYR A 289 -4.60 -8.05 -11.18
N LEU A 290 -4.17 -6.86 -11.60
CA LEU A 290 -3.43 -5.95 -10.71
C LEU A 290 -4.23 -5.54 -9.48
N VAL A 291 -5.53 -5.29 -9.63
CA VAL A 291 -6.42 -5.03 -8.50
C VAL A 291 -6.48 -6.23 -7.56
N GLU A 292 -6.60 -7.45 -8.09
CA GLU A 292 -6.60 -8.69 -7.29
C GLU A 292 -5.26 -8.94 -6.57
N GLU A 293 -4.12 -8.55 -7.16
CA GLU A 293 -2.83 -8.62 -6.46
C GLU A 293 -2.86 -7.71 -5.22
N GLU A 294 -3.28 -6.44 -5.36
CA GLU A 294 -3.35 -5.53 -4.21
C GLU A 294 -4.37 -5.99 -3.16
N ILE A 295 -5.48 -6.61 -3.58
CA ILE A 295 -6.44 -7.24 -2.65
C ILE A 295 -5.81 -8.39 -1.87
N ARG A 296 -4.99 -9.22 -2.54
CA ARG A 296 -4.27 -10.32 -1.87
C ARG A 296 -3.21 -9.82 -0.88
N GLU A 297 -2.68 -8.63 -1.10
CA GLU A 297 -1.79 -7.91 -0.18
C GLU A 297 -2.54 -7.18 0.96
N GLY A 298 -3.85 -7.44 1.10
CA GLY A 298 -4.67 -6.94 2.21
C GLY A 298 -5.34 -5.58 1.97
N ILE A 299 -5.37 -5.09 0.73
CA ILE A 299 -6.06 -3.84 0.41
C ILE A 299 -7.54 -4.10 0.09
N LEU A 300 -8.44 -3.50 0.85
CA LEU A 300 -9.87 -3.56 0.56
C LEU A 300 -10.20 -2.95 -0.81
N PRO A 301 -11.09 -3.54 -1.64
CA PRO A 301 -11.42 -2.98 -2.95
C PRO A 301 -11.91 -1.53 -2.91
N GLU A 302 -12.67 -1.16 -1.87
CA GLU A 302 -13.13 0.20 -1.59
C GLU A 302 -12.01 1.18 -1.18
N ARG A 303 -10.75 0.72 -1.16
CA ARG A 303 -9.52 1.51 -0.98
C ARG A 303 -8.64 1.55 -2.23
N ILE A 304 -9.18 1.12 -3.38
CA ILE A 304 -8.48 1.11 -4.65
C ILE A 304 -9.21 2.05 -5.63
N ILE A 305 -8.51 3.07 -6.12
CA ILE A 305 -8.93 3.85 -7.29
C ILE A 305 -8.18 3.29 -8.51
N ILE A 306 -8.91 3.10 -9.62
CA ILE A 306 -8.27 2.87 -10.92
C ILE A 306 -8.51 4.06 -11.85
N GLY A 307 -7.61 4.31 -12.76
CA GLY A 307 -7.77 5.40 -13.70
C GLY A 307 -6.85 5.31 -14.89
N GLY A 308 -6.97 6.29 -15.76
CA GLY A 308 -6.06 6.41 -16.87
C GLY A 308 -6.37 7.58 -17.79
N PHE A 309 -5.47 7.78 -18.74
CA PHE A 309 -5.57 8.77 -19.80
C PHE A 309 -5.80 8.13 -21.16
N SER A 310 -6.68 8.72 -21.97
CA SER A 310 -6.97 8.24 -23.33
C SER A 310 -7.34 6.75 -23.30
N MET A 311 -6.71 5.89 -24.10
CA MET A 311 -6.99 4.45 -24.05
C MET A 311 -6.77 3.79 -22.68
N GLY A 312 -5.89 4.31 -21.82
CA GLY A 312 -5.75 3.83 -20.45
C GLY A 312 -7.00 4.10 -19.60
N GLY A 313 -7.62 5.26 -19.80
CA GLY A 313 -8.91 5.61 -19.18
C GLY A 313 -10.06 4.74 -19.69
N ALA A 314 -10.01 4.34 -20.97
CA ALA A 314 -11.00 3.45 -21.57
C ALA A 314 -10.95 2.06 -20.92
N ILE A 315 -9.74 1.52 -20.72
CA ILE A 315 -9.54 0.27 -19.97
C ILE A 315 -9.97 0.42 -18.51
N ALA A 316 -9.66 1.53 -17.84
CA ALA A 316 -10.07 1.74 -16.45
C ALA A 316 -11.61 1.74 -16.29
N LEU A 317 -12.34 2.43 -17.17
CA LEU A 317 -13.80 2.42 -17.19
C LEU A 317 -14.35 1.01 -17.45
N HIS A 318 -13.88 0.34 -18.49
CA HIS A 318 -14.34 -1.01 -18.83
C HIS A 318 -14.07 -2.00 -17.69
N ALA A 319 -12.85 -2.00 -17.14
CA ALA A 319 -12.47 -2.86 -16.04
C ALA A 319 -13.31 -2.59 -14.78
N ALA A 320 -13.54 -1.31 -14.44
CA ALA A 320 -14.37 -0.94 -13.31
C ALA A 320 -15.80 -1.47 -13.45
N LEU A 321 -16.45 -1.25 -14.60
CA LEU A 321 -17.85 -1.64 -14.82
C LEU A 321 -18.04 -3.16 -14.91
N THR A 322 -17.04 -3.87 -15.40
CA THR A 322 -17.09 -5.34 -15.57
C THR A 322 -16.41 -6.11 -14.43
N SER A 323 -15.95 -5.43 -13.37
CA SER A 323 -15.35 -6.06 -12.19
C SER A 323 -16.42 -6.55 -11.21
N PRO A 324 -16.23 -7.70 -10.52
CA PRO A 324 -17.11 -8.10 -9.41
C PRO A 324 -16.97 -7.19 -8.18
N HIS A 325 -15.85 -6.46 -8.06
CA HIS A 325 -15.59 -5.59 -6.92
C HIS A 325 -16.15 -4.19 -7.12
N THR A 326 -16.63 -3.57 -6.04
CA THR A 326 -16.94 -2.14 -5.99
C THR A 326 -15.71 -1.40 -5.48
N LEU A 327 -15.09 -0.62 -6.37
CA LEU A 327 -13.85 0.11 -6.10
C LEU A 327 -14.11 1.47 -5.41
N ALA A 328 -13.06 2.11 -4.90
CA ALA A 328 -13.14 3.45 -4.29
C ALA A 328 -13.53 4.54 -5.29
N GLY A 329 -13.14 4.39 -6.55
CA GLY A 329 -13.51 5.31 -7.62
C GLY A 329 -12.77 5.06 -8.94
N VAL A 330 -13.18 5.79 -9.98
CA VAL A 330 -12.54 5.77 -11.31
C VAL A 330 -12.14 7.18 -11.74
N ILE A 331 -10.93 7.32 -12.26
CA ILE A 331 -10.44 8.56 -12.88
C ILE A 331 -10.28 8.34 -14.39
N ALA A 332 -11.11 9.00 -15.19
CA ALA A 332 -11.18 8.85 -16.64
C ALA A 332 -10.77 10.17 -17.34
N LEU A 333 -9.51 10.29 -17.77
CA LEU A 333 -8.99 11.51 -18.39
C LEU A 333 -8.98 11.40 -19.91
N SER A 334 -9.59 12.36 -20.60
CA SER A 334 -9.59 12.51 -22.06
C SER A 334 -9.90 11.20 -22.81
N THR A 335 -11.00 10.53 -22.44
CA THR A 335 -11.28 9.13 -22.82
C THR A 335 -12.75 8.86 -23.20
N TRP A 336 -13.07 7.59 -23.47
CA TRP A 336 -14.40 7.08 -23.80
C TRP A 336 -14.66 5.73 -23.11
N LEU A 337 -15.92 5.31 -22.98
CA LEU A 337 -16.29 3.95 -22.60
C LEU A 337 -16.18 3.04 -23.84
N PRO A 338 -15.21 2.11 -23.90
CA PRO A 338 -15.09 1.20 -25.02
C PRO A 338 -16.16 0.11 -24.91
N LEU A 339 -16.51 -0.48 -26.05
CA LEU A 339 -17.55 -1.49 -26.19
C LEU A 339 -18.90 -1.03 -25.62
N SER A 340 -19.18 0.28 -25.67
CA SER A 340 -20.37 0.88 -25.04
C SER A 340 -21.69 0.20 -25.43
N THR A 341 -21.79 -0.39 -26.62
CA THR A 341 -22.97 -1.12 -27.09
C THR A 341 -23.22 -2.46 -26.41
N THR A 342 -22.26 -3.00 -25.63
CA THR A 342 -22.45 -4.23 -24.84
C THR A 342 -23.04 -3.94 -23.46
N PHE A 343 -23.22 -2.67 -23.11
CA PHE A 343 -23.84 -2.24 -21.86
C PHE A 343 -25.33 -1.90 -22.06
N PRO A 344 -26.20 -2.22 -21.08
CA PRO A 344 -25.88 -2.62 -19.71
C PRO A 344 -25.60 -4.11 -19.50
N GLU A 345 -25.72 -4.98 -20.51
CA GLU A 345 -25.64 -6.44 -20.34
C GLU A 345 -24.27 -6.92 -19.82
N ALA A 346 -23.19 -6.24 -20.20
CA ALA A 346 -21.83 -6.52 -19.71
C ALA A 346 -21.56 -6.02 -18.29
N LEU A 347 -22.45 -5.21 -17.71
CA LEU A 347 -22.31 -4.71 -16.34
C LEU A 347 -22.41 -5.87 -15.36
N VAL A 348 -21.33 -6.11 -14.59
CA VAL A 348 -21.35 -7.14 -13.55
C VAL A 348 -22.10 -6.59 -12.34
N SER A 349 -23.17 -7.29 -11.94
CA SER A 349 -23.94 -6.96 -10.73
C SER A 349 -23.07 -7.12 -9.48
N GLY A 350 -23.10 -6.13 -8.61
CA GLY A 350 -22.45 -6.18 -7.29
C GLY A 350 -23.15 -5.24 -6.33
N ASP A 351 -23.04 -5.52 -5.04
CA ASP A 351 -23.60 -4.65 -4.00
C ASP A 351 -23.02 -3.25 -4.15
N ASN A 352 -23.89 -2.24 -4.19
CA ASN A 352 -23.54 -0.83 -4.33
C ASN A 352 -22.76 -0.45 -5.62
N LYS A 353 -22.75 -1.28 -6.67
CA LYS A 353 -21.99 -0.99 -7.91
C LYS A 353 -22.30 0.38 -8.52
N VAL A 354 -23.58 0.74 -8.57
CA VAL A 354 -24.07 2.03 -9.08
C VAL A 354 -23.66 3.24 -8.22
N ASN A 355 -23.10 2.99 -7.03
CA ASN A 355 -22.57 4.03 -6.16
C ASN A 355 -21.07 4.30 -6.41
N LEU A 356 -20.42 3.57 -7.33
CA LEU A 356 -19.03 3.81 -7.70
C LEU A 356 -18.82 5.27 -8.13
N PRO A 357 -17.95 6.03 -7.44
CA PRO A 357 -17.60 7.38 -7.84
C PRO A 357 -16.78 7.40 -9.13
N ILE A 358 -17.14 8.26 -10.07
CA ILE A 358 -16.40 8.43 -11.33
C ILE A 358 -16.11 9.91 -11.55
N LEU A 359 -14.83 10.26 -11.67
CA LEU A 359 -14.37 11.53 -12.20
C LEU A 359 -13.98 11.35 -13.66
N GLN A 360 -14.71 12.00 -14.56
CA GLN A 360 -14.31 12.12 -15.96
C GLN A 360 -13.91 13.57 -16.27
N CYS A 361 -12.75 13.72 -16.90
CA CYS A 361 -12.17 15.01 -17.25
C CYS A 361 -11.86 15.04 -18.75
N HIS A 362 -12.09 16.18 -19.42
CA HIS A 362 -11.88 16.27 -20.86
C HIS A 362 -11.53 17.68 -21.33
N GLY A 363 -10.70 17.79 -22.37
CA GLY A 363 -10.40 19.06 -23.02
C GLY A 363 -11.43 19.42 -24.09
N ASP A 364 -11.89 20.68 -24.14
CA ASP A 364 -12.92 21.09 -25.10
C ASP A 364 -12.40 21.28 -26.54
N GLN A 365 -11.08 21.26 -26.74
CA GLN A 365 -10.40 21.33 -28.03
C GLN A 365 -9.66 20.03 -28.37
N ASP A 366 -10.02 18.90 -27.75
CA ASP A 366 -9.39 17.60 -28.03
C ASP A 366 -9.66 17.14 -29.46
N PRO A 367 -8.62 17.06 -30.33
CA PRO A 367 -8.80 16.71 -31.73
C PRO A 367 -8.77 15.19 -31.97
N LEU A 368 -8.37 14.40 -30.97
CA LEU A 368 -8.20 12.95 -31.09
C LEU A 368 -9.38 12.20 -30.48
N VAL A 369 -9.63 12.45 -29.20
CA VAL A 369 -10.79 11.92 -28.48
C VAL A 369 -11.80 13.06 -28.39
N GLN A 370 -12.69 13.14 -29.37
CA GLN A 370 -13.60 14.26 -29.46
C GLN A 370 -14.49 14.37 -28.21
N LEU A 371 -14.67 15.57 -27.67
CA LEU A 371 -15.47 15.84 -26.47
C LEU A 371 -16.86 15.18 -26.49
N ARG A 372 -17.47 15.05 -27.68
CA ARG A 372 -18.75 14.35 -27.85
C ARG A 372 -18.74 12.90 -27.34
N TRP A 373 -17.62 12.17 -27.45
CA TRP A 373 -17.53 10.79 -27.00
C TRP A 373 -17.45 10.67 -25.48
N ALA A 374 -16.77 11.62 -24.83
CA ALA A 374 -16.76 11.75 -23.39
C ALA A 374 -18.18 12.06 -22.86
N ARG A 375 -18.91 12.98 -23.51
CA ARG A 375 -20.31 13.26 -23.17
C ARG A 375 -21.22 12.05 -23.37
N LEU A 376 -21.05 11.29 -24.45
CA LEU A 376 -21.78 10.03 -24.66
C LEU A 376 -21.45 8.98 -23.60
N THR A 377 -20.20 8.92 -23.18
CA THR A 377 -19.75 8.05 -22.08
C THR A 377 -20.44 8.42 -20.77
N GLU A 378 -20.48 9.70 -20.40
CA GLU A 378 -21.21 10.19 -19.24
C GLU A 378 -22.69 9.80 -19.32
N GLN A 379 -23.33 10.06 -20.47
CA GLN A 379 -24.76 9.76 -20.67
C GLN A 379 -25.04 8.27 -20.53
N GLY A 380 -24.24 7.42 -21.16
CA GLY A 380 -24.37 5.96 -21.08
C GLY A 380 -24.20 5.44 -19.66
N ILE A 381 -23.18 5.91 -18.94
CA ILE A 381 -22.92 5.48 -17.56
C ILE A 381 -24.03 5.96 -16.61
N LYS A 382 -24.51 7.20 -16.74
CA LYS A 382 -25.66 7.68 -15.97
C LYS A 382 -26.94 6.92 -16.29
N ALA A 383 -27.16 6.54 -17.55
CA ALA A 383 -28.31 5.74 -17.96
C ALA A 383 -28.30 4.32 -17.34
N MET A 384 -27.12 3.78 -17.02
CA MET A 384 -26.97 2.54 -16.25
C MET A 384 -27.25 2.70 -14.75
N GLY A 385 -27.59 3.91 -14.28
CA GLY A 385 -27.99 4.18 -12.90
C GLY A 385 -26.88 4.68 -11.98
N PHE A 386 -25.66 4.92 -12.50
CA PHE A 386 -24.56 5.47 -11.71
C PHE A 386 -24.83 6.91 -11.29
N LYS A 387 -24.92 7.16 -9.97
CA LYS A 387 -25.33 8.45 -9.43
C LYS A 387 -24.16 9.38 -9.08
N HIS A 388 -23.00 8.82 -8.78
CA HIS A 388 -21.81 9.57 -8.34
C HIS A 388 -20.86 9.82 -9.52
N TYR A 389 -21.35 10.53 -10.53
CA TYR A 389 -20.59 10.82 -11.74
C TYR A 389 -20.32 12.32 -11.88
N THR A 390 -19.05 12.71 -11.89
CA THR A 390 -18.58 14.08 -12.06
C THR A 390 -17.90 14.22 -13.41
N PHE A 391 -18.45 15.05 -14.31
CA PHE A 391 -17.82 15.40 -15.57
C PHE A 391 -17.27 16.83 -15.53
N LYS A 392 -16.00 17.00 -15.89
CA LYS A 392 -15.33 18.31 -15.93
C LYS A 392 -14.69 18.56 -17.30
N GLU A 393 -15.06 19.69 -17.89
CA GLU A 393 -14.50 20.15 -19.16
C GLU A 393 -13.49 21.28 -18.90
N TYR A 394 -12.35 21.24 -19.59
CA TYR A 394 -11.30 22.24 -19.47
C TYR A 394 -11.16 23.02 -20.76
N HIS A 395 -11.49 24.32 -20.68
CA HIS A 395 -11.40 25.23 -21.80
C HIS A 395 -9.97 25.38 -22.33
N ASP A 396 -9.85 25.40 -23.66
CA ASP A 396 -8.62 25.52 -24.46
C ASP A 396 -7.64 24.35 -24.29
N MET A 397 -8.11 23.22 -23.75
CA MET A 397 -7.29 22.02 -23.59
C MET A 397 -7.53 21.06 -24.76
N GLY A 398 -6.45 20.67 -25.43
CA GLY A 398 -6.46 19.61 -26.46
C GLY A 398 -6.38 18.21 -25.85
N HIS A 399 -5.81 17.25 -26.60
CA HIS A 399 -5.54 15.89 -26.09
C HIS A 399 -4.32 15.87 -25.15
N SER A 400 -4.48 16.44 -23.96
CA SER A 400 -3.42 16.57 -22.96
C SER A 400 -4.01 16.63 -21.55
N SER A 401 -3.18 16.92 -20.56
CA SER A 401 -3.60 17.25 -19.20
C SER A 401 -3.19 18.67 -18.80
N CYS A 402 -3.82 19.22 -17.77
CA CYS A 402 -3.45 20.55 -17.25
C CYS A 402 -3.48 20.64 -15.73
N GLY A 403 -2.85 21.69 -15.17
CA GLY A 403 -2.80 21.87 -13.72
C GLY A 403 -4.16 22.09 -13.04
N ARG A 404 -5.20 22.53 -13.77
CA ARG A 404 -6.57 22.58 -13.23
C ARG A 404 -7.13 21.16 -13.08
N GLU A 405 -6.98 20.35 -14.12
CA GLU A 405 -7.40 18.95 -14.13
C GLU A 405 -6.69 18.13 -13.06
N MET A 406 -5.38 18.28 -12.91
CA MET A 406 -4.62 17.51 -11.91
C MET A 406 -4.96 17.91 -10.47
N LYS A 407 -5.44 19.14 -10.23
CA LYS A 407 -6.00 19.53 -8.91
C LYS A 407 -7.32 18.83 -8.63
N ASP A 408 -8.15 18.67 -9.64
CA ASP A 408 -9.42 17.95 -9.52
C ASP A 408 -9.19 16.45 -9.31
N VAL A 409 -8.20 15.86 -10.00
CA VAL A 409 -7.71 14.50 -9.73
C VAL A 409 -7.23 14.35 -8.29
N SER A 410 -6.37 15.25 -7.80
CA SER A 410 -5.89 15.22 -6.41
C SER A 410 -7.03 15.32 -5.41
N SER A 411 -7.99 16.23 -5.65
CA SER A 411 -9.16 16.40 -4.77
C SER A 411 -10.05 15.16 -4.74
N PHE A 412 -10.24 14.51 -5.88
CA PHE A 412 -11.01 13.27 -5.98
C PHE A 412 -10.33 12.12 -5.22
N ILE A 413 -9.01 11.98 -5.36
CA ILE A 413 -8.23 10.99 -4.59
C ILE A 413 -8.36 11.25 -3.09
N ILE A 414 -8.15 12.49 -2.63
CA ILE A 414 -8.27 12.84 -1.20
C ILE A 414 -9.68 12.56 -0.67
N GLN A 415 -10.71 12.85 -1.46
CA GLN A 415 -12.10 12.67 -1.07
C GLN A 415 -12.49 11.18 -0.94
N HIS A 416 -12.00 10.33 -1.84
CA HIS A 416 -12.41 8.93 -1.93
C HIS A 416 -11.42 7.95 -1.30
N LEU A 417 -10.20 8.40 -1.03
CA LEU A 417 -9.20 7.71 -0.22
C LEU A 417 -8.80 8.64 0.95
N PRO A 418 -9.73 8.92 1.89
CA PRO A 418 -9.40 9.70 3.05
C PRO A 418 -8.46 8.90 3.95
N LYS A 419 -7.44 9.59 4.49
CA LYS A 419 -6.52 9.03 5.46
C LYS A 419 -7.30 8.34 6.58
N ILE A 420 -6.97 7.09 6.86
CA ILE A 420 -7.44 6.39 8.06
C ILE A 420 -6.64 6.90 9.26
N ASP A 421 -7.34 7.49 10.23
CA ASP A 421 -6.75 8.15 11.42
C ASP A 421 -6.30 7.19 12.51
#